data_AF-A0A645GZW0-F1
#
_entry.id   AF-A0A645GZW0-F1
#
_cell.length_a   1.000
_cell.length_b   1.000
_cell.length_c   1.000
_cell.angle_alpha   90.00
_cell.angle_beta   90.00
_cell.angle_gamma   90.00
#
_symmetry.space_group_name_H-M   'P 1'
#
loop_
_entity.id
_entity.type
_entity.pdbx_description
1 polymer ?
#
loop_
_entity_poly.entity_id
_entity_poly.type
_entity_poly.pdbx_seq_one_letter_code
_entity_poly.pdbx_strand_id
1 'polypeptide(L)'
;MIALTSFAHMTLNESAGITKVINLTTNITSLCVFLLNGKVMLSVGLIAGFFGIAGNYVGTNLFSDKGVKIVKPLMIIVLSIFFIKLLIEVI
;
A
#
# COMPACT_ATOMS: atom_id res chain seq x y z
N MET A 1 -1.15 -4.76 12.28
CA MET A 1 -1.24 -6.23 12.39
C MET A 1 -0.36 -6.77 13.51
N ILE A 2 0.98 -6.75 13.40
CA ILE A 2 1.90 -7.31 14.41
C ILE A 2 1.61 -6.80 15.82
N ALA A 3 1.38 -5.49 15.99
CA ALA A 3 1.04 -4.92 17.29
C ALA A 3 -0.29 -5.45 17.87
N LEU A 4 -1.30 -5.69 17.04
CA LEU A 4 -2.60 -6.24 17.48
C LEU A 4 -2.46 -7.71 17.89
N THR A 5 -1.66 -8.47 17.13
CA THR A 5 -1.38 -9.87 17.46
C THR A 5 -0.52 -9.99 18.72
N SER A 6 0.47 -9.11 18.89
CA SER A 6 1.43 -9.19 20.00
C SER A 6 0.95 -8.54 21.30
N PHE A 7 0.39 -7.33 21.24
CA PHE A 7 0.00 -6.59 22.44
C PHE A 7 -1.46 -6.83 22.82
N ALA A 8 -2.36 -6.84 21.81
CA ALA A 8 -3.79 -7.06 22.05
C ALA A 8 -4.18 -8.54 22.07
N HIS A 9 -3.22 -9.47 21.92
CA HIS A 9 -3.42 -10.92 21.96
C HIS A 9 -4.54 -11.43 21.04
N MET A 10 -4.77 -10.74 19.92
CA MET A 10 -5.79 -11.09 18.93
C MET A 10 -5.28 -12.21 18.02
N THR A 11 -6.18 -13.05 17.52
CA THR A 11 -5.79 -14.05 16.50
C THR A 11 -5.28 -13.36 15.23
N LEU A 12 -4.51 -14.08 14.40
CA LEU A 12 -3.98 -13.52 13.15
C LEU A 12 -5.09 -13.02 12.22
N ASN A 13 -6.22 -13.74 12.14
CA ASN A 13 -7.35 -13.35 11.30
C ASN A 13 -8.02 -12.07 11.81
N GLU A 14 -8.30 -11.98 13.11
CA GLU A 14 -8.89 -10.78 13.71
C GLU A 14 -7.96 -9.58 13.57
N SER A 15 -6.66 -9.78 13.85
CA SER A 15 -5.62 -8.76 13.68
C SER A 15 -5.53 -8.26 12.24
N ALA A 16 -5.63 -9.15 11.25
CA ALA A 16 -5.60 -8.79 9.83
C ALA A 16 -6.84 -8.00 9.42
N GLY A 17 -8.03 -8.42 9.88
CA GLY A 17 -9.29 -7.72 9.63
C GLY A 17 -9.28 -6.31 10.20
N ILE A 18 -8.97 -6.17 11.49
CA ILE A 18 -8.88 -4.86 12.16
C ILE A 18 -7.80 -3.98 11.53
N THR A 19 -6.65 -4.54 11.13
CA THR A 19 -5.61 -3.76 10.44
C THR A 19 -6.12 -3.15 9.13
N LYS A 20 -6.92 -3.88 8.34
CA LYS A 20 -7.51 -3.35 7.10
C LYS A 20 -8.46 -2.18 7.39
N VAL A 21 -9.28 -2.29 8.43
CA VAL A 21 -10.20 -1.22 8.84
C VAL A 21 -9.43 0.01 9.31
N ILE A 22 -8.41 -0.17 10.16
CA ILE A 22 -7.57 0.94 10.63
C ILE A 22 -6.88 1.64 9.45
N ASN A 23 -6.32 0.88 8.50
CA ASN A 23 -5.67 1.46 7.33
C ASN A 23 -6.66 2.23 6.44
N LEU A 24 -7.91 1.76 6.32
CA LEU A 24 -8.96 2.50 5.61
C LEU A 24 -9.33 3.80 6.32
N THR A 25 -9.62 3.73 7.63
CA THR A 25 -10.01 4.90 8.42
C THR A 25 -8.92 5.97 8.41
N THR A 26 -7.66 5.59 8.64
CA THR A 26 -6.53 6.53 8.64
C THR A 26 -6.32 7.20 7.30
N ASN A 27 -6.41 6.48 6.18
CA ASN A 27 -6.34 7.09 4.84
C ASN A 27 -7.52 8.04 4.55
N ILE A 28 -8.75 7.69 4.95
CA ILE A 28 -9.92 8.58 4.83
C ILE A 28 -9.69 9.84 5.66
N THR A 29 -9.23 9.71 6.91
CA THR A 29 -8.90 10.85 7.76
C THR A 29 -7.85 11.74 7.11
N SER A 30 -6.75 11.17 6.59
CA SER A 30 -5.73 11.93 5.86
C SER A 30 -6.31 12.67 4.66
N LEU A 31 -7.16 12.02 3.85
CA LEU A 31 -7.83 12.66 2.73
C LEU A 31 -8.69 13.85 3.18
N CYS A 32 -9.54 13.67 4.19
CA CYS A 32 -10.35 14.75 4.75
C CYS A 32 -9.50 15.91 5.28
N VAL A 33 -8.46 15.61 6.06
CA VAL A 33 -7.55 16.63 6.60
C VAL A 33 -6.86 17.42 5.49
N PHE A 34 -6.34 16.75 4.45
CA PHE A 34 -5.70 17.45 3.35
C PHE A 34 -6.69 18.30 2.55
N LEU A 35 -7.90 17.81 2.30
CA LEU A 35 -8.95 18.57 1.60
C LEU A 35 -9.31 19.85 2.36
N LEU A 36 -9.46 19.76 3.69
CA LEU A 36 -9.75 20.91 4.55
C LEU A 36 -8.62 21.95 4.57
N ASN A 37 -7.36 21.52 4.45
CA ASN A 37 -6.20 22.40 4.44
C ASN A 37 -5.85 22.96 3.04
N GLY A 38 -6.62 22.63 2.00
CA GLY A 38 -6.38 23.12 0.63
C GLY A 38 -5.07 22.64 -0.01
N LYS A 39 -4.38 21.68 0.60
CA LYS A 39 -3.10 21.11 0.13
C LYS A 39 -3.32 19.82 -0.68
N VAL A 40 -4.28 19.82 -1.60
CA VAL A 40 -4.61 18.62 -2.40
C VAL A 40 -4.54 18.91 -3.88
N MET A 41 -3.66 18.18 -4.57
CA MET A 41 -3.66 18.09 -6.03
C MET A 41 -4.72 17.07 -6.47
N LEU A 42 -5.99 17.48 -6.49
CA LEU A 42 -7.12 16.59 -6.76
C LEU A 42 -7.01 15.87 -8.11
N SER A 43 -6.52 16.55 -9.15
CA SER A 43 -6.33 15.96 -10.48
C SER A 43 -5.37 14.77 -10.46
N VAL A 44 -4.20 14.93 -9.83
CA VAL A 44 -3.20 13.87 -9.67
C VAL A 44 -3.73 12.77 -8.75
N GLY A 45 -4.43 13.13 -7.68
CA GLY A 45 -5.03 12.19 -6.74
C GLY A 45 -6.06 11.25 -7.40
N LEU A 46 -6.92 11.77 -8.28
CA LEU A 46 -7.90 10.95 -9.00
C LEU A 46 -7.23 9.99 -9.99
N ILE A 47 -6.23 10.46 -10.74
CA ILE A 47 -5.47 9.63 -11.66
C ILE A 47 -4.73 8.52 -10.89
N ALA A 48 -4.05 8.89 -9.80
CA ALA A 48 -3.35 7.94 -8.94
C ALA A 48 -4.30 6.92 -8.31
N GLY A 49 -5.48 7.35 -7.86
CA GLY A 49 -6.51 6.46 -7.32
C GLY A 49 -7.01 5.46 -8.36
N PHE A 50 -7.28 5.92 -9.59
CA PHE A 50 -7.71 5.05 -10.69
C PHE A 50 -6.67 3.99 -11.03
N PHE A 51 -5.41 4.39 -11.27
CA PHE A 51 -4.32 3.45 -11.53
C PHE A 51 -4.00 2.56 -10.33
N GLY A 52 -4.19 3.06 -9.11
CA GLY A 52 -4.02 2.27 -7.88
C GLY A 52 -5.04 1.14 -7.79
N ILE A 53 -6.32 1.41 -8.07
CA ILE A 53 -7.38 0.38 -8.10
C ILE A 53 -7.12 -0.62 -9.23
N ALA A 54 -6.84 -0.12 -10.44
CA ALA A 54 -6.57 -0.97 -11.60
C ALA A 54 -5.34 -1.87 -11.36
N GLY A 55 -4.25 -1.31 -10.85
CA GLY A 55 -3.03 -2.04 -10.53
C GLY A 55 -3.23 -3.06 -9.42
N ASN A 56 -4.02 -2.73 -8.39
CA ASN A 56 -4.36 -3.68 -7.33
C ASN A 56 -5.15 -4.87 -7.89
N TYR A 57 -6.18 -4.62 -8.72
CA TYR A 57 -6.98 -5.66 -9.34
C TYR A 57 -6.15 -6.59 -10.24
N VAL A 58 -5.33 -6.02 -11.13
CA VAL A 58 -4.43 -6.78 -12.01
C VAL A 58 -3.40 -7.56 -11.17
N GLY A 59 -2.83 -6.93 -10.15
CA GLY A 59 -1.88 -7.54 -9.23
C GLY A 59 -2.48 -8.74 -8.50
N THR A 60 -3.67 -8.60 -7.89
CA THR A 60 -4.32 -9.69 -7.16
C THR A 60 -4.62 -10.91 -8.02
N ASN A 61 -4.99 -10.71 -9.29
CA ASN A 61 -5.21 -11.81 -10.24
C ASN A 61 -3.87 -12.48 -10.62
N LEU A 62 -2.85 -11.68 -10.94
CA LEU A 62 -1.53 -12.20 -11.32
C LEU A 62 -0.85 -12.96 -10.17
N PHE A 63 -1.05 -12.50 -8.92
CA PHE A 63 -0.50 -13.12 -7.72
C PHE A 63 -1.26 -14.38 -7.30
N SER A 64 -2.59 -14.43 -7.50
CA SER A 64 -3.39 -15.62 -7.20
C SER A 64 -3.10 -16.77 -8.17
N ASP A 65 -2.94 -16.48 -9.47
CA ASP A 65 -2.78 -17.52 -10.50
C ASP A 65 -1.35 -18.07 -10.61
N LYS A 66 -0.32 -17.25 -10.37
CA LYS A 66 1.10 -17.61 -10.60
C LYS A 66 1.98 -17.56 -9.35
N GLY A 67 1.43 -17.18 -8.20
CA GLY A 67 2.04 -17.30 -6.88
C GLY A 67 3.44 -16.66 -6.74
N VAL A 68 4.25 -17.26 -5.86
CA VAL A 68 5.59 -16.79 -5.46
C VAL A 68 6.56 -16.63 -6.65
N LYS A 69 6.37 -17.38 -7.75
CA LYS A 69 7.24 -17.34 -8.94
C LYS A 69 7.28 -15.98 -9.61
N ILE A 70 6.20 -15.20 -9.55
CA ILE A 70 6.14 -13.85 -10.13
C ILE A 70 6.41 -12.77 -9.08
N VAL A 71 5.91 -12.95 -7.86
CA VAL A 71 6.07 -11.97 -6.77
C VAL A 71 7.54 -11.71 -6.46
N LYS A 72 8.33 -12.78 -6.34
CA LYS A 72 9.72 -12.70 -5.87
C LYS A 72 10.64 -11.91 -6.84
N PRO A 73 10.67 -12.19 -8.16
CA PRO A 73 11.49 -11.39 -9.08
C PRO A 73 11.00 -9.94 -9.19
N LEU A 74 9.68 -9.69 -9.17
CA LEU A 74 9.14 -8.32 -9.17
C LEU A 74 9.62 -7.51 -7.96
N MET A 75 9.57 -8.10 -6.76
CA MET A 75 10.04 -7.45 -5.54
C MET A 75 11.52 -7.08 -5.63
N ILE A 76 12.36 -7.99 -6.13
CA ILE A 76 13.80 -7.73 -6.30
C ILE A 76 14.02 -6.58 -7.28
N ILE A 77 13.34 -6.59 -8.43
CA ILE A 77 13.46 -5.54 -9.44
C ILE A 77 13.07 -4.17 -8.86
N VAL A 78 11.91 -4.09 -8.19
CA VAL A 78 11.42 -2.83 -7.60
C VAL A 78 12.38 -2.34 -6.53
N LEU A 79 12.86 -3.21 -5.63
CA LEU A 79 13.84 -2.83 -4.61
C LEU A 79 15.16 -2.36 -5.22
N SER A 80 15.68 -3.05 -6.24
CA SER A 80 16.91 -2.65 -6.92
C SER A 80 16.78 -1.27 -7.57
N ILE A 81 15.67 -1.02 -8.27
CA ILE A 81 15.39 0.30 -8.86
C ILE A 81 15.31 1.37 -7.77
N PHE A 82 14.56 1.10 -6.70
CA PHE A 82 14.38 2.06 -5.62
C PHE A 82 15.70 2.36 -4.89
N PHE A 83 16.54 1.34 -4.71
CA PHE A 83 17.88 1.47 -4.13
C PHE A 83 18.79 2.34 -4.99
N ILE A 84 18.85 2.09 -6.31
CA ILE A 84 19.62 2.91 -7.24
C ILE A 84 19.11 4.36 -7.24
N LYS A 85 17.78 4.56 -7.27
CA LYS A 85 17.15 5.88 -7.25
C LYS A 85 17.52 6.65 -5.99
N LEU A 86 17.51 5.99 -4.83
CA LEU A 86 17.94 6.61 -3.58
C LEU A 86 19.43 6.94 -3.57
N LEU A 87 20.31 6.07 -4.10
CA LEU A 87 21.74 6.37 -4.19
C LEU A 87 22.01 7.62 -5.05
N ILE A 88 21.32 7.76 -6.18
CA ILE A 88 21.44 8.95 -7.04
C ILE A 88 20.93 10.20 -6.34
N GLU A 89 19.87 10.10 -5.53
CA GLU A 89 19.30 11.25 -4.81
C GLU A 89 20.14 11.68 -3.60
N VAL A 90 20.94 10.77 -3.05
CA VAL A 90 21.84 11.04 -1.91
C VAL A 90 23.21 11.60 -2.34
N ILE A 91 23.67 11.30 -3.56
CA ILE A 91 24.90 11.85 -4.16
C ILE A 91 24.64 13.24 -4.70
#